data_AF-A0A1U8PNA5-F1
#
_entry.id   AF-A0A1U8PNA5-F1
#
_cell.length_a   1.000
_cell.length_b   1.000
_cell.length_c   1.000
_cell.angle_alpha   90.00
_cell.angle_beta   90.00
_cell.angle_gamma   90.00
#
_symmetry.space_group_name_H-M   'P 1'
#
loop_
_entity.id
_entity.type
_entity.pdbx_description
1 polymer ?
#
loop_
_entity_poly.entity_id
_entity_poly.type
_entity_poly.pdbx_seq_one_letter_code
_entity_poly.pdbx_strand_id
1 'polypeptide(L)'
;MLNKRSKENLQQMGSLIDNENKGHISSNINEMVEYRVLRGRIYNVGFQPDERVIPFLELAGFGSAALIRTFDLRYDLISALVERWRPETHTFHLPCGEYTITLEDVAVQLGLPIDGNVVTGVSSISRPARLCYELLGHSPSEGKFATLRFSWLKANFEHLPNTATELEVMQAAQGYIMHLIGGVLVPNSHDSKVSLMYLPLLSNLHNTRSYNWGSTVLAMLYRELCRTTDPSAMDIGGCLILLQSWALYRMPFLIEHESGYREVIHGSDISSDDRESFWGGDYSVIPSHAYVYSNLWCISAPLIHFQTVEWYHGDRVLRQFGCIQYISTQPVRLPTKLHGMTRRGMHWADWGDVHEEYVTMWNNRFGRIPPMDRCLDLRPSTQSASCTSSETEPEPEPEAVPDPERRPEPELHSGTSSYHPDLGADDYFPGSSA
;
A
#
# COMPACT_ATOMS: atom_id res chain seq x y z
N MET A 1 -12.07 33.28 17.21
CA MET A 1 -10.85 33.26 16.38
C MET A 1 -10.02 32.04 16.74
N LEU A 2 -9.53 31.25 15.77
CA LEU A 2 -8.71 30.05 16.05
C LEU A 2 -7.36 30.42 16.70
N ASN A 3 -6.96 29.70 17.76
CA ASN A 3 -5.65 29.80 18.43
C ASN A 3 -4.52 29.52 17.41
N LYS A 4 -3.38 30.23 17.53
CA LYS A 4 -2.16 30.10 16.72
C LYS A 4 -1.74 28.63 16.49
N ARG A 5 -1.85 27.76 17.49
CA ARG A 5 -1.51 26.32 17.38
C ARG A 5 -2.54 25.51 16.58
N SER A 6 -3.81 25.88 16.67
CA SER A 6 -4.89 25.31 15.84
C SER A 6 -4.83 25.82 14.41
N LYS A 7 -4.39 27.07 14.21
CA LYS A 7 -4.08 27.62 12.88
C LYS A 7 -2.85 26.95 12.27
N GLU A 8 -1.82 26.66 13.07
CA GLU A 8 -0.63 25.91 12.64
C GLU A 8 -0.98 24.46 12.28
N ASN A 9 -1.80 23.75 13.07
CA ASN A 9 -2.25 22.40 12.71
C ASN A 9 -3.21 22.38 11.50
N LEU A 10 -4.10 23.37 11.35
CA LEU A 10 -4.93 23.52 10.15
C LEU A 10 -4.10 23.97 8.94
N GLN A 11 -3.02 24.74 9.12
CA GLN A 11 -2.04 25.04 8.08
C GLN A 11 -1.17 23.82 7.75
N GLN A 12 -0.89 22.93 8.70
CA GLN A 12 -0.07 21.74 8.48
C GLN A 12 -0.88 20.60 7.83
N MET A 13 -2.15 20.47 8.21
CA MET A 13 -3.12 19.57 7.58
C MET A 13 -3.64 20.13 6.24
N GLY A 14 -3.75 21.46 6.13
CA GLY A 14 -3.97 22.18 4.88
C GLY A 14 -2.76 22.18 3.95
N SER A 15 -1.52 22.21 4.46
CA SER A 15 -0.29 22.11 3.64
C SER A 15 -0.01 20.70 3.12
N LEU A 16 -0.64 19.68 3.71
CA LEU A 16 -0.66 18.33 3.14
C LEU A 16 -1.67 18.20 2.00
N ILE A 17 -2.63 19.13 1.90
CA ILE A 17 -3.73 19.07 0.92
C ILE A 17 -3.62 20.16 -0.17
N ASP A 18 -2.93 21.29 0.05
CA ASP A 18 -2.84 22.38 -0.93
C ASP A 18 -1.41 22.88 -1.19
N ASN A 19 -0.88 22.47 -2.36
CA ASN A 19 -0.32 23.31 -3.45
C ASN A 19 0.72 22.60 -4.35
N GLU A 20 1.14 21.38 -4.01
CA GLU A 20 1.97 20.54 -4.91
C GLU A 20 1.15 19.54 -5.74
N ASN A 21 -0.16 19.40 -5.47
CA ASN A 21 -1.00 18.33 -6.02
C ASN A 21 -1.78 18.71 -7.30
N LYS A 22 -1.24 19.61 -8.12
CA LYS A 22 -1.81 19.96 -9.45
C LYS A 22 -1.87 18.74 -10.40
N GLY A 23 -1.08 17.70 -10.12
CA GLY A 23 -1.02 16.47 -10.91
C GLY A 23 -1.92 15.32 -10.45
N HIS A 24 -2.74 15.47 -9.39
CA HIS A 24 -3.62 14.38 -8.94
C HIS A 24 -4.97 14.39 -9.68
N ILE A 25 -5.52 13.21 -9.96
CA ILE A 25 -6.79 13.03 -10.67
C ILE A 25 -7.94 13.77 -9.99
N SER A 26 -8.05 13.69 -8.67
CA SER A 26 -9.11 14.36 -7.90
C SER A 26 -9.11 15.89 -8.06
N SER A 27 -7.94 16.50 -8.31
CA SER A 27 -7.81 17.95 -8.52
C SER A 27 -8.31 18.37 -9.90
N ASN A 28 -8.40 17.43 -10.85
CA ASN A 28 -8.76 17.68 -12.24
C ASN A 28 -10.20 17.25 -12.58
N ILE A 29 -10.94 16.62 -11.65
CA ILE A 29 -12.31 16.11 -11.90
C ILE A 29 -13.24 17.21 -12.43
N ASN A 30 -13.14 18.43 -11.90
CA ASN A 30 -14.00 19.56 -12.31
C ASN A 30 -13.63 20.13 -13.69
N GLU A 31 -12.41 19.87 -14.17
CA GLU A 31 -11.91 20.35 -15.47
C GLU A 31 -12.02 19.28 -16.57
N MET A 32 -12.30 18.03 -16.18
CA MET A 32 -12.48 16.92 -17.11
C MET A 32 -13.82 17.03 -17.84
N VAL A 33 -13.76 17.02 -19.18
CA VAL A 33 -14.94 17.06 -20.07
C VAL A 33 -15.74 15.75 -20.00
N GLU A 34 -15.08 14.62 -19.72
CA GLU A 34 -15.70 13.30 -19.55
C GLU A 34 -15.09 12.58 -18.35
N TYR A 35 -15.92 11.80 -17.62
CA TYR A 35 -15.45 10.97 -16.52
C TYR A 35 -14.49 9.89 -17.02
N ARG A 36 -13.29 9.83 -16.43
CA ARG A 36 -12.25 8.88 -16.83
C ARG A 36 -12.46 7.52 -16.16
N VAL A 37 -12.90 6.54 -16.94
CA VAL A 37 -12.91 5.12 -16.52
C VAL A 37 -11.61 4.44 -16.97
N LEU A 38 -10.86 3.88 -16.02
CA LEU A 38 -9.63 3.14 -16.27
C LEU A 38 -9.91 1.80 -16.94
N ARG A 39 -8.96 1.30 -17.74
CA ARG A 39 -8.99 -0.06 -18.29
C ARG A 39 -7.98 -0.97 -17.59
N GLY A 40 -8.38 -2.19 -17.29
CA GLY A 40 -7.52 -3.17 -16.63
C GLY A 40 -6.55 -3.85 -17.58
N ARG A 41 -5.31 -3.98 -17.14
CA ARG A 41 -4.27 -4.77 -17.81
C ARG A 41 -4.22 -6.15 -17.18
N ILE A 42 -5.27 -6.95 -17.37
CA ILE A 42 -5.34 -8.30 -16.82
C ILE A 42 -5.46 -9.32 -17.94
N TYR A 43 -4.69 -10.39 -17.77
CA TYR A 43 -4.75 -11.56 -18.63
C TYR A 43 -5.05 -12.76 -17.74
N ASN A 44 -6.33 -13.06 -17.62
CA ASN A 44 -6.79 -14.24 -16.90
C ASN A 44 -6.13 -15.48 -17.50
N VAL A 45 -5.71 -16.42 -16.64
CA VAL A 45 -5.08 -17.68 -17.07
C VAL A 45 -5.98 -18.41 -18.08
N GLY A 46 -7.30 -18.34 -17.87
CA GLY A 46 -8.30 -18.76 -18.84
C GLY A 46 -8.40 -20.28 -19.02
N PHE A 47 -7.86 -21.03 -18.06
CA PHE A 47 -8.04 -22.48 -17.86
C PHE A 47 -7.78 -22.82 -16.39
N GLN A 48 -8.35 -23.92 -15.90
CA GLN A 48 -8.10 -24.43 -14.55
C GLN A 48 -6.87 -25.35 -14.57
N PRO A 49 -6.06 -25.38 -13.51
CA PRO A 49 -4.94 -26.30 -13.43
C PRO A 49 -5.45 -27.75 -13.36
N ASP A 50 -4.72 -28.66 -14.00
CA ASP A 50 -4.96 -30.11 -13.87
C ASP A 50 -4.82 -30.52 -12.38
N GLU A 51 -5.64 -31.44 -11.90
CA GLU A 51 -5.63 -31.88 -10.49
C GLU A 51 -4.24 -32.38 -10.05
N ARG A 52 -3.48 -33.00 -10.97
CA ARG A 52 -2.12 -33.48 -10.70
C ARG A 52 -1.13 -32.34 -10.46
N VAL A 53 -1.42 -31.13 -10.95
CA VAL A 53 -0.57 -29.94 -10.80
C VAL A 53 -0.79 -29.26 -9.44
N ILE A 54 -1.97 -29.41 -8.83
CA ILE A 54 -2.34 -28.76 -7.56
C ILE A 54 -1.31 -28.98 -6.44
N PRO A 55 -0.81 -30.20 -6.17
CA PRO A 55 0.16 -30.42 -5.09
C PRO A 55 1.46 -29.63 -5.27
N PHE A 56 1.90 -29.44 -6.51
CA PHE A 56 3.09 -28.63 -6.82
C PHE A 56 2.83 -27.13 -6.64
N LEU A 57 1.62 -26.67 -6.95
CA LEU A 57 1.20 -25.28 -6.69
C LEU A 57 1.13 -25.01 -5.18
N GLU A 58 0.57 -25.93 -4.39
CA GLU A 58 0.57 -25.85 -2.93
C GLU A 58 1.99 -25.86 -2.36
N LEU A 59 2.86 -26.76 -2.84
CA LEU A 59 4.27 -26.82 -2.46
C LEU A 59 4.99 -25.49 -2.69
N ALA A 60 4.67 -24.81 -3.80
CA ALA A 60 5.23 -23.52 -4.18
C ALA A 60 4.62 -22.32 -3.43
N GLY A 61 3.53 -22.51 -2.68
CA GLY A 61 2.80 -21.42 -2.01
C GLY A 61 1.80 -20.68 -2.91
N PHE A 62 1.39 -21.27 -4.03
CA PHE A 62 0.43 -20.71 -4.99
C PHE A 62 -0.89 -21.48 -5.08
N GLY A 63 -1.10 -22.49 -4.23
CA GLY A 63 -2.31 -23.34 -4.25
C GLY A 63 -3.62 -22.55 -4.24
N SER A 64 -3.84 -21.73 -3.21
CA SER A 64 -5.04 -20.89 -3.11
C SER A 64 -5.12 -19.87 -4.25
N ALA A 65 -4.00 -19.23 -4.61
CA ALA A 65 -3.95 -18.23 -5.67
C ALA A 65 -4.35 -18.80 -7.04
N ALA A 66 -4.05 -20.07 -7.29
CA ALA A 66 -4.41 -20.76 -8.53
C ALA A 66 -5.91 -21.03 -8.66
N LEU A 67 -6.63 -21.09 -7.53
CA LEU A 67 -8.06 -21.35 -7.45
C LEU A 67 -8.91 -20.07 -7.47
N ILE A 68 -8.26 -18.89 -7.48
CA ILE A 68 -8.97 -17.62 -7.55
C ILE A 68 -9.82 -17.60 -8.83
N ARG A 69 -11.14 -17.57 -8.63
CA ARG A 69 -12.08 -17.39 -9.73
C ARG A 69 -12.00 -15.96 -10.21
N THR A 70 -11.83 -15.80 -11.51
CA THR A 70 -11.90 -14.49 -12.15
C THR A 70 -13.37 -14.07 -12.22
N PHE A 71 -13.69 -12.95 -11.61
CA PHE A 71 -15.00 -12.30 -11.74
C PHE A 71 -14.86 -11.00 -12.53
N ASP A 72 -15.98 -10.52 -13.07
CA ASP A 72 -16.00 -9.30 -13.87
C ASP A 72 -15.54 -8.10 -13.03
N LEU A 73 -14.52 -7.41 -13.55
CA LEU A 73 -13.95 -6.25 -12.89
C LEU A 73 -14.81 -5.01 -13.16
N ARG A 74 -15.23 -4.38 -12.07
CA ARG A 74 -15.95 -3.11 -12.02
C ARG A 74 -14.96 -1.96 -12.13
N TYR A 75 -14.67 -1.56 -13.36
CA TYR A 75 -13.73 -0.47 -13.65
C TYR A 75 -14.20 0.89 -13.16
N ASP A 76 -15.51 1.08 -13.01
CA ASP A 76 -16.13 2.21 -12.31
C ASP A 76 -15.68 2.27 -10.85
N LEU A 77 -15.80 1.14 -10.12
CA LEU A 77 -15.36 1.02 -8.73
C LEU A 77 -13.85 1.23 -8.60
N ILE A 78 -13.06 0.58 -9.46
CA ILE A 78 -11.59 0.72 -9.46
C ILE A 78 -11.18 2.18 -9.71
N SER A 79 -11.82 2.87 -10.66
CA SER A 79 -11.53 4.28 -10.95
C SER A 79 -11.87 5.18 -9.77
N ALA A 80 -13.02 4.95 -9.13
CA ALA A 80 -13.43 5.67 -7.93
C ALA A 80 -12.47 5.46 -6.75
N LEU A 81 -11.90 4.26 -6.60
CA LEU A 81 -10.88 3.98 -5.59
C LEU A 81 -9.57 4.72 -5.89
N VAL A 82 -9.13 4.76 -7.14
CA VAL A 82 -7.91 5.48 -7.56
C VAL A 82 -8.01 6.97 -7.26
N GLU A 83 -9.19 7.58 -7.43
CA GLU A 83 -9.40 8.99 -7.05
C GLU A 83 -9.21 9.28 -5.56
N ARG A 84 -9.38 8.26 -4.72
CA ARG A 84 -9.25 8.35 -3.26
C ARG A 84 -7.88 7.92 -2.77
N TRP A 85 -7.05 7.31 -3.63
CA TRP A 85 -5.69 6.91 -3.29
C TRP A 85 -4.80 8.12 -3.03
N ARG A 86 -3.99 8.07 -1.98
CA ARG A 86 -2.97 9.08 -1.67
C ARG A 86 -1.58 8.46 -1.77
N PRO A 87 -0.80 8.80 -2.81
CA PRO A 87 0.56 8.30 -2.98
C PRO A 87 1.48 8.63 -1.81
N GLU A 88 1.22 9.70 -1.06
CA GLU A 88 2.06 10.16 0.04
C GLU A 88 2.02 9.21 1.25
N THR A 89 0.89 8.52 1.44
CA THR A 89 0.64 7.64 2.59
C THR A 89 0.44 6.18 2.19
N HIS A 90 0.27 5.90 0.89
CA HIS A 90 -0.17 4.61 0.36
C HIS A 90 -1.47 4.11 1.02
N THR A 91 -2.42 5.03 1.17
CA THR A 91 -3.76 4.77 1.71
C THR A 91 -4.83 5.44 0.86
N PHE A 92 -6.02 4.87 0.86
CA PHE A 92 -7.25 5.51 0.44
C PHE A 92 -7.76 6.47 1.52
N HIS A 93 -8.19 7.65 1.10
CA HIS A 93 -8.88 8.61 1.95
C HIS A 93 -10.39 8.43 1.74
N LEU A 94 -11.01 7.68 2.65
CA LEU A 94 -12.45 7.41 2.66
C LEU A 94 -13.15 8.29 3.71
N PRO A 95 -14.49 8.47 3.63
CA PRO A 95 -15.22 9.23 4.65
C PRO A 95 -15.04 8.71 6.09
N CYS A 96 -14.76 7.42 6.24
CA CYS A 96 -14.50 6.76 7.53
C CYS A 96 -13.04 6.82 7.99
N GLY A 97 -12.13 7.41 7.20
CA GLY A 97 -10.71 7.57 7.52
C GLY A 97 -9.76 6.97 6.49
N GLU A 98 -8.49 6.81 6.88
CA GLU A 98 -7.47 6.14 6.08
C GLU A 98 -7.72 4.63 6.05
N TYR A 99 -7.74 4.07 4.85
CA TYR A 99 -7.85 2.63 4.60
C TYR A 99 -6.82 2.19 3.57
N THR A 100 -6.38 0.94 3.57
CA THR A 100 -5.52 0.39 2.52
C THR A 100 -5.64 -1.14 2.45
N ILE A 101 -5.18 -1.69 1.33
CA ILE A 101 -5.01 -3.14 1.18
C ILE A 101 -3.79 -3.56 2.00
N THR A 102 -3.95 -4.52 2.88
CA THR A 102 -2.92 -4.94 3.84
C THR A 102 -2.33 -6.29 3.47
N LEU A 103 -1.26 -6.69 4.17
CA LEU A 103 -0.74 -8.05 4.05
C LEU A 103 -1.74 -9.10 4.56
N GLU A 104 -2.69 -8.73 5.43
CA GLU A 104 -3.83 -9.61 5.77
C GLU A 104 -4.62 -9.95 4.52
N ASP A 105 -5.04 -8.93 3.76
CA ASP A 105 -5.90 -9.13 2.60
C ASP A 105 -5.21 -10.01 1.54
N VAL A 106 -3.90 -9.87 1.38
CA VAL A 106 -3.09 -10.72 0.49
C VAL A 106 -3.02 -12.17 1.00
N ALA A 107 -2.73 -12.37 2.29
CA ALA A 107 -2.62 -13.70 2.87
C ALA A 107 -3.96 -14.43 2.89
N VAL A 108 -5.04 -13.73 3.22
CA VAL A 108 -6.38 -14.31 3.38
C VAL A 108 -7.06 -14.53 2.02
N GLN A 109 -7.00 -13.55 1.12
CA GLN A 109 -7.75 -13.62 -0.14
C GLN A 109 -6.99 -14.32 -1.26
N LEU A 110 -5.65 -14.22 -1.27
CA LEU A 110 -4.82 -14.87 -2.29
C LEU A 110 -4.10 -16.12 -1.78
N GLY A 111 -3.98 -16.30 -0.46
CA GLY A 111 -3.20 -17.41 0.13
C GLY A 111 -1.71 -17.37 -0.21
N LEU A 112 -1.17 -16.21 -0.56
CA LEU A 112 0.25 -16.05 -0.88
C LEU A 112 1.09 -15.87 0.40
N PRO A 113 2.33 -16.38 0.43
CA PRO A 113 3.25 -16.12 1.54
C PRO A 113 3.53 -14.62 1.68
N ILE A 114 3.27 -14.06 2.87
CA ILE A 114 3.55 -12.66 3.22
C ILE A 114 4.83 -12.48 4.06
N ASP A 115 5.52 -13.59 4.31
CA ASP A 115 6.79 -13.62 5.03
C ASP A 115 7.87 -14.30 4.17
N GLY A 116 9.13 -14.08 4.53
CA GLY A 116 10.28 -14.71 3.90
C GLY A 116 11.15 -13.76 3.08
N ASN A 117 11.88 -14.34 2.12
CA ASN A 117 12.86 -13.62 1.29
C ASN A 117 12.17 -12.68 0.31
N VAL A 118 12.74 -11.50 0.11
CA VAL A 118 12.25 -10.57 -0.91
C VAL A 118 12.40 -11.16 -2.32
N VAL A 119 11.45 -10.86 -3.20
CA VAL A 119 11.50 -11.29 -4.60
C VAL A 119 12.41 -10.33 -5.37
N THR A 120 13.65 -10.77 -5.57
CA THR A 120 14.70 -9.99 -6.21
C THR A 120 15.66 -10.90 -7.00
N GLY A 121 16.67 -10.31 -7.64
CA GLY A 121 17.70 -11.02 -8.40
C GLY A 121 18.04 -10.35 -9.72
N VAL A 122 18.71 -11.07 -10.61
CA VAL A 122 19.11 -10.56 -11.93
C VAL A 122 17.94 -10.57 -12.92
N SER A 123 17.70 -9.45 -13.60
CA SER A 123 16.61 -9.34 -14.60
C SER A 123 16.96 -9.90 -15.99
N SER A 124 18.24 -10.05 -16.32
CA SER A 124 18.70 -10.57 -17.61
C SER A 124 19.12 -12.03 -17.50
N ILE A 125 18.49 -12.89 -18.30
CA ILE A 125 18.82 -14.30 -18.37
C ILE A 125 19.78 -14.54 -19.53
N SER A 126 20.98 -15.05 -19.25
CA SER A 126 22.03 -15.24 -20.26
C SER A 126 21.69 -16.32 -21.30
N ARG A 127 21.03 -17.41 -20.87
CA ARG A 127 20.64 -18.56 -21.71
C ARG A 127 19.13 -18.86 -21.59
N PRO A 128 18.26 -17.98 -22.11
CA PRO A 128 16.82 -18.06 -21.87
C PRO A 128 16.19 -19.34 -22.42
N ALA A 129 16.61 -19.80 -23.60
CA ALA A 129 16.10 -21.05 -24.18
C ALA A 129 16.41 -22.27 -23.32
N ARG A 130 17.66 -22.40 -22.84
CA ARG A 130 18.09 -23.49 -21.97
C ARG A 130 17.30 -23.50 -20.66
N LEU A 131 17.15 -22.34 -20.02
CA LEU A 131 16.37 -22.23 -18.79
C LEU A 131 14.90 -22.65 -18.99
N CYS A 132 14.31 -22.29 -20.13
CA CYS A 132 12.95 -22.70 -20.46
C CYS A 132 12.87 -24.22 -20.69
N TYR A 133 13.80 -24.83 -21.42
CA TYR A 133 13.80 -26.30 -21.55
C TYR A 133 13.94 -27.01 -20.20
N GLU A 134 14.83 -26.53 -19.33
CA GLU A 134 15.06 -27.13 -18.00
C GLU A 134 13.81 -27.02 -17.10
N LEU A 135 13.16 -25.85 -17.05
CA LEU A 135 12.09 -25.55 -16.09
C LEU A 135 10.66 -25.59 -16.66
N LEU A 136 10.49 -25.65 -17.98
CA LEU A 136 9.19 -25.66 -18.66
C LEU A 136 9.07 -26.78 -19.70
N GLY A 137 10.14 -27.54 -19.94
CA GLY A 137 10.20 -28.59 -20.97
C GLY A 137 10.24 -28.08 -22.41
N HIS A 138 9.98 -26.79 -22.62
CA HIS A 138 9.81 -26.17 -23.93
C HIS A 138 10.47 -24.78 -23.96
N SER A 139 10.89 -24.33 -25.14
CA SER A 139 11.34 -22.96 -25.36
C SER A 139 10.56 -22.31 -26.51
N PRO A 140 10.16 -21.03 -26.42
CA PRO A 140 9.48 -20.33 -27.51
C PRO A 140 10.39 -20.03 -28.70
N SER A 141 11.71 -20.01 -28.50
CA SER A 141 12.70 -19.82 -29.56
C SER A 141 14.09 -20.28 -29.11
N GLU A 142 14.98 -20.54 -30.06
CA GLU A 142 16.41 -20.78 -29.78
C GLU A 142 17.21 -19.47 -29.57
N GLY A 143 16.58 -18.32 -29.76
CA GLY A 143 17.21 -17.01 -29.71
C GLY A 143 17.21 -16.34 -28.33
N LYS A 144 17.57 -15.06 -28.31
CA LYS A 144 17.48 -14.22 -27.10
C LYS A 144 16.06 -13.69 -26.93
N PHE A 145 15.48 -13.91 -25.76
CA PHE A 145 14.20 -13.35 -25.33
C PHE A 145 14.20 -13.12 -23.82
N ALA A 146 13.41 -12.17 -23.33
CA ALA A 146 13.33 -11.81 -21.91
C ALA A 146 11.92 -11.99 -21.31
N THR A 147 10.98 -12.46 -22.13
CA THR A 147 9.56 -12.58 -21.79
C THR A 147 8.91 -13.75 -22.51
N LEU A 148 7.89 -14.35 -21.92
CA LEU A 148 7.05 -15.40 -22.49
C LEU A 148 5.64 -14.85 -22.76
N ARG A 149 5.04 -15.21 -23.89
CA ARG A 149 3.65 -14.82 -24.21
C ARG A 149 2.66 -15.70 -23.44
N PHE A 150 1.58 -15.12 -22.94
CA PHE A 150 0.49 -15.87 -22.29
C PHE A 150 -0.14 -16.91 -23.20
N SER A 151 -0.30 -16.59 -24.50
CA SER A 151 -0.78 -17.56 -25.49
C SER A 151 0.15 -18.76 -25.66
N TRP A 152 1.47 -18.57 -25.53
CA TRP A 152 2.43 -19.66 -25.58
C TRP A 152 2.35 -20.52 -24.30
N LEU A 153 2.27 -19.89 -23.12
CA LEU A 153 2.07 -20.62 -21.86
C LEU A 153 0.78 -21.45 -21.89
N LYS A 154 -0.32 -20.84 -22.32
CA LYS A 154 -1.61 -21.53 -22.46
C LYS A 154 -1.50 -22.72 -23.42
N ALA A 155 -0.95 -22.52 -24.61
CA ALA A 155 -0.84 -23.59 -25.61
C ALA A 155 -0.02 -24.81 -25.14
N ASN A 156 0.96 -24.63 -24.25
CA ASN A 156 1.82 -25.73 -23.78
C ASN A 156 1.33 -26.37 -22.46
N PHE A 157 0.53 -25.67 -21.65
CA PHE A 157 0.19 -26.11 -20.29
C PHE A 157 -1.30 -26.20 -19.99
N GLU A 158 -2.18 -25.82 -20.93
CA GLU A 158 -3.63 -25.97 -20.76
C GLU A 158 -4.06 -27.44 -20.70
N HIS A 159 -3.37 -28.33 -21.43
CA HIS A 159 -3.70 -29.75 -21.50
C HIS A 159 -2.46 -30.59 -21.19
N LEU A 160 -2.52 -31.35 -20.09
CA LEU A 160 -1.47 -32.25 -19.69
C LEU A 160 -1.79 -33.70 -20.13
N PRO A 161 -0.91 -34.40 -20.87
CA PRO A 161 -1.17 -35.77 -21.28
C PRO A 161 -1.44 -36.72 -20.10
N ASN A 162 -2.27 -37.73 -20.31
CA ASN A 162 -2.55 -38.74 -19.27
C ASN A 162 -1.30 -39.53 -18.86
N THR A 163 -0.33 -39.65 -19.77
CA THR A 163 0.96 -40.34 -19.55
C THR A 163 2.06 -39.41 -19.03
N ALA A 164 1.72 -38.17 -18.64
CA ALA A 164 2.70 -37.21 -18.17
C ALA A 164 3.47 -37.72 -16.95
N THR A 165 4.78 -37.58 -17.02
CA THR A 165 5.72 -37.87 -15.92
C THR A 165 5.61 -36.82 -14.82
N GLU A 166 6.10 -37.13 -13.63
CA GLU A 166 6.16 -36.17 -12.51
C GLU A 166 6.91 -34.88 -12.88
N LEU A 167 7.98 -34.99 -13.67
CA LEU A 167 8.73 -33.84 -14.16
C LEU A 167 7.87 -32.94 -15.05
N GLU A 168 7.11 -33.51 -15.98
CA GLU A 168 6.21 -32.75 -16.86
C GLU A 168 5.07 -32.08 -16.07
N VAL A 169 4.55 -32.75 -15.03
CA VAL A 169 3.55 -32.17 -14.11
C VAL A 169 4.15 -30.97 -13.35
N MET A 170 5.38 -31.10 -12.85
CA MET A 170 6.09 -30.01 -12.18
C MET A 170 6.37 -28.83 -13.13
N GLN A 171 6.79 -29.10 -14.37
CA GLN A 171 7.00 -28.09 -15.40
C GLN A 171 5.69 -27.38 -15.77
N ALA A 172 4.56 -28.10 -15.80
CA ALA A 172 3.25 -27.51 -15.95
C ALA A 172 2.88 -26.59 -14.77
N ALA A 173 3.23 -26.96 -13.53
CA ALA A 173 3.06 -26.09 -12.36
C ALA A 173 3.88 -24.80 -12.50
N GLN A 174 5.14 -24.89 -12.91
CA GLN A 174 6.01 -23.73 -13.16
C GLN A 174 5.45 -22.83 -14.26
N GLY A 175 4.95 -23.41 -15.36
CA GLY A 175 4.27 -22.70 -16.44
C GLY A 175 2.99 -21.99 -15.98
N TYR A 176 2.18 -22.66 -15.14
CA TYR A 176 0.97 -22.08 -14.57
C TYR A 176 1.29 -20.92 -13.64
N ILE A 177 2.26 -21.06 -12.74
CA ILE A 177 2.71 -19.98 -11.84
C ILE A 177 3.23 -18.79 -12.64
N MET A 178 4.01 -19.01 -13.71
CA MET A 178 4.46 -17.94 -14.61
C MET A 178 3.28 -17.19 -15.23
N HIS A 179 2.24 -17.89 -15.67
CA HIS A 179 1.04 -17.26 -16.21
C HIS A 179 0.31 -16.46 -15.13
N LEU A 180 0.10 -17.05 -13.95
CA LEU A 180 -0.58 -16.43 -12.82
C LEU A 180 0.14 -15.14 -12.35
N ILE A 181 1.47 -15.19 -12.20
CA ILE A 181 2.28 -14.03 -11.83
C ILE A 181 2.14 -12.92 -12.87
N GLY A 182 2.34 -13.21 -14.15
CA GLY A 182 2.35 -12.16 -15.17
C GLY A 182 0.97 -11.65 -15.57
N GLY A 183 -0.06 -12.49 -15.47
CA GLY A 183 -1.40 -12.18 -15.98
C GLY A 183 -2.34 -11.58 -14.93
N VAL A 184 -2.20 -12.00 -13.66
CA VAL A 184 -3.17 -11.70 -12.59
C VAL A 184 -2.54 -11.03 -11.39
N LEU A 185 -1.43 -11.56 -10.87
CA LEU A 185 -0.86 -11.11 -9.61
C LEU A 185 0.00 -9.84 -9.77
N VAL A 186 0.83 -9.82 -10.82
CA VAL A 186 1.80 -8.75 -11.10
C VAL A 186 1.78 -8.35 -12.58
N PRO A 187 0.62 -7.99 -13.15
CA PRO A 187 0.59 -7.59 -14.54
C PRO A 187 1.30 -6.25 -14.71
N ASN A 188 2.38 -6.27 -15.49
CA ASN A 188 3.28 -5.14 -15.69
C ASN A 188 3.37 -4.65 -17.14
N SER A 189 2.72 -5.34 -18.09
CA SER A 189 2.83 -5.03 -19.51
C SER A 189 1.50 -5.12 -20.24
N HIS A 190 1.29 -4.21 -21.20
CA HIS A 190 0.18 -4.25 -22.16
C HIS A 190 0.32 -5.37 -23.21
N ASP A 191 1.41 -6.13 -23.15
CA ASP A 191 1.91 -6.94 -24.26
C ASP A 191 1.52 -8.43 -24.18
N SER A 192 0.64 -8.78 -23.23
CA SER A 192 0.21 -10.17 -22.97
C SER A 192 1.40 -11.10 -22.69
N LYS A 193 2.36 -10.65 -21.88
CA LYS A 193 3.62 -11.36 -21.60
C LYS A 193 4.00 -11.32 -20.12
N VAL A 194 4.67 -12.37 -19.67
CA VAL A 194 5.39 -12.44 -18.38
C VAL A 194 6.89 -12.34 -18.59
N SER A 195 7.61 -11.70 -17.66
CA SER A 195 9.07 -11.63 -17.73
C SER A 195 9.73 -12.91 -17.27
N LEU A 196 10.80 -13.31 -17.96
CA LEU A 196 11.57 -14.51 -17.64
C LEU A 196 12.33 -14.41 -16.30
N MET A 197 12.42 -13.22 -15.70
CA MET A 197 13.06 -12.98 -14.40
C MET A 197 12.50 -13.81 -13.25
N TYR A 198 11.24 -14.25 -13.35
CA TYR A 198 10.61 -15.09 -12.32
C TYR A 198 11.00 -16.56 -12.44
N LEU A 199 11.34 -17.03 -13.65
CA LEU A 199 11.54 -18.45 -13.90
C LEU A 199 12.67 -19.07 -13.05
N PRO A 200 13.82 -18.41 -12.81
CA PRO A 200 14.83 -18.92 -11.88
C PRO A 200 14.31 -19.11 -10.45
N LEU A 201 13.40 -18.26 -10.00
CA LEU A 201 12.80 -18.33 -8.65
C LEU A 201 11.85 -19.54 -8.51
N LEU A 202 11.45 -20.14 -9.63
CA LEU A 202 10.61 -21.34 -9.68
C LEU A 202 11.42 -22.62 -9.84
N SER A 203 12.76 -22.56 -9.91
CA SER A 203 13.63 -23.71 -10.17
C SER A 203 13.48 -24.85 -9.14
N ASN A 204 13.18 -24.51 -7.89
CA ASN A 204 12.84 -25.46 -6.84
C ASN A 204 11.59 -24.96 -6.11
N LEU A 205 10.47 -25.65 -6.30
CA LEU A 205 9.18 -25.25 -5.73
C LEU A 205 9.17 -25.23 -4.19
N HIS A 206 10.00 -26.04 -3.53
CA HIS A 206 10.14 -25.95 -2.08
C HIS A 206 10.80 -24.62 -1.66
N ASN A 207 11.76 -24.12 -2.43
CA ASN A 207 12.36 -22.81 -2.17
C ASN A 207 11.46 -21.67 -2.62
N THR A 208 10.64 -21.88 -3.67
CA THR A 208 9.68 -20.88 -4.18
C THR A 208 8.79 -20.35 -3.08
N ARG A 209 8.29 -21.21 -2.19
CA ARG A 209 7.40 -20.80 -1.08
C ARG A 209 8.07 -19.92 -0.03
N SER A 210 9.40 -19.91 0.03
CA SER A 210 10.18 -19.12 0.99
C SER A 210 10.28 -17.65 0.59
N TYR A 211 9.87 -17.31 -0.63
CA TYR A 211 9.78 -15.92 -1.06
C TYR A 211 8.45 -15.31 -0.64
N ASN A 212 8.52 -14.03 -0.29
CA ASN A 212 7.37 -13.23 0.02
C ASN A 212 6.69 -12.71 -1.27
N TRP A 213 5.96 -13.60 -1.92
CA TRP A 213 5.13 -13.28 -3.08
C TRP A 213 3.99 -12.32 -2.74
N GLY A 214 3.52 -12.31 -1.49
CA GLY A 214 2.45 -11.44 -1.06
C GLY A 214 2.83 -9.96 -1.08
N SER A 215 3.99 -9.60 -0.50
CA SER A 215 4.51 -8.23 -0.57
C SER A 215 4.87 -7.82 -2.00
N THR A 216 5.24 -8.77 -2.85
CA THR A 216 5.47 -8.50 -4.28
C THR A 216 4.19 -8.03 -4.97
N VAL A 217 3.08 -8.74 -4.75
CA VAL A 217 1.76 -8.36 -5.28
C VAL A 217 1.34 -6.99 -4.76
N LEU A 218 1.49 -6.77 -3.45
CA LEU A 218 1.07 -5.52 -2.83
C LEU A 218 1.93 -4.32 -3.28
N ALA A 219 3.26 -4.49 -3.40
CA ALA A 219 4.16 -3.47 -3.91
C ALA A 219 3.74 -3.01 -5.32
N MET A 220 3.42 -3.96 -6.18
CA MET A 220 3.05 -3.68 -7.55
C MET A 220 1.64 -3.11 -7.68
N LEU A 221 0.71 -3.50 -6.80
CA LEU A 221 -0.60 -2.85 -6.71
C LEU A 221 -0.46 -1.39 -6.26
N TYR A 222 0.32 -1.12 -5.22
CA TYR A 222 0.56 0.25 -4.73
C TYR A 222 1.23 1.12 -5.79
N ARG A 223 2.26 0.61 -6.47
CA ARG A 223 2.93 1.25 -7.60
C ARG A 223 1.92 1.67 -8.68
N GLU A 224 0.98 0.80 -8.99
CA GLU A 224 -0.03 1.02 -10.03
C GLU A 224 -1.13 2.00 -9.60
N LEU A 225 -1.53 1.98 -8.34
CA LEU A 225 -2.41 2.99 -7.76
C LEU A 225 -1.75 4.37 -7.79
N CYS A 226 -0.48 4.49 -7.38
CA CYS A 226 0.27 5.75 -7.46
C CYS A 226 0.43 6.24 -8.90
N ARG A 227 0.72 5.36 -9.85
CA ARG A 227 0.85 5.74 -11.27
C ARG A 227 -0.46 6.26 -11.85
N THR A 228 -1.60 5.74 -11.39
CA THR A 228 -2.92 6.05 -11.98
C THR A 228 -3.62 7.23 -11.35
N THR A 229 -3.06 7.81 -10.29
CA THR A 229 -3.49 9.13 -9.83
C THR A 229 -3.13 10.24 -10.82
N ASP A 230 -2.20 10.02 -11.75
CA ASP A 230 -1.96 10.94 -12.87
C ASP A 230 -3.19 10.97 -13.81
N PRO A 231 -3.80 12.15 -14.09
CA PRO A 231 -4.92 12.32 -15.00
C PRO A 231 -4.75 11.68 -16.39
N SER A 232 -3.52 11.64 -16.91
CA SER A 232 -3.21 11.11 -18.24
C SER A 232 -3.21 9.58 -18.31
N ALA A 233 -3.19 8.89 -17.17
CA ALA A 233 -3.20 7.43 -17.13
C ALA A 233 -4.58 6.88 -17.51
N MET A 234 -4.63 6.06 -18.57
CA MET A 234 -5.88 5.44 -19.08
C MET A 234 -6.03 3.96 -18.71
N ASP A 235 -4.93 3.31 -18.33
CA ASP A 235 -4.92 1.89 -18.01
C ASP A 235 -4.29 1.67 -16.63
N ILE A 236 -4.67 0.59 -15.95
CA ILE A 236 -4.19 0.19 -14.62
C ILE A 236 -3.77 -1.29 -14.60
N GLY A 237 -2.61 -1.57 -14.01
CA GLY A 237 -2.10 -2.92 -13.76
C GLY A 237 -2.18 -3.30 -12.28
N GLY A 238 -1.32 -4.22 -11.84
CA GLY A 238 -1.39 -4.77 -10.49
C GLY A 238 -2.56 -5.75 -10.30
N CYS A 239 -2.68 -6.31 -9.10
CA CYS A 239 -3.70 -7.31 -8.82
C CYS A 239 -5.07 -6.66 -8.59
N LEU A 240 -5.80 -6.35 -9.66
CA LEU A 240 -7.11 -5.68 -9.55
C LEU A 240 -8.19 -6.58 -8.97
N ILE A 241 -8.03 -7.90 -9.09
CA ILE A 241 -8.91 -8.86 -8.41
C ILE A 241 -8.83 -8.63 -6.90
N LEU A 242 -7.62 -8.51 -6.34
CA LEU A 242 -7.40 -8.19 -4.93
C LEU A 242 -7.98 -6.81 -4.56
N LEU A 243 -7.77 -5.79 -5.38
CA LEU A 243 -8.30 -4.44 -5.13
C LEU A 243 -9.84 -4.46 -5.04
N GLN A 244 -10.51 -5.11 -5.99
CA GLN A 244 -11.96 -5.20 -6.00
C GLN A 244 -12.49 -6.09 -4.87
N SER A 245 -11.91 -7.27 -4.66
CA SER A 245 -12.34 -8.16 -3.58
C SER A 245 -12.15 -7.53 -2.20
N TRP A 246 -11.02 -6.83 -1.98
CA TRP A 246 -10.81 -6.02 -0.79
C TRP A 246 -11.90 -4.97 -0.61
N ALA A 247 -12.23 -4.21 -1.66
CA ALA A 247 -13.25 -3.17 -1.56
C ALA A 247 -14.61 -3.76 -1.21
N LEU A 248 -15.02 -4.86 -1.85
CA LEU A 248 -16.29 -5.54 -1.59
C LEU A 248 -16.33 -6.16 -0.18
N TYR A 249 -15.20 -6.70 0.30
CA TYR A 249 -15.09 -7.27 1.64
C TYR A 249 -15.13 -6.20 2.74
N ARG A 250 -14.37 -5.10 2.59
CA ARG A 250 -14.30 -4.02 3.60
C ARG A 250 -15.48 -3.06 3.54
N MET A 251 -16.15 -2.96 2.39
CA MET A 251 -17.30 -2.10 2.17
C MET A 251 -18.45 -2.92 1.54
N PRO A 252 -19.10 -3.83 2.29
CA PRO A 252 -20.14 -4.71 1.76
C PRO A 252 -21.34 -3.95 1.17
N PHE A 253 -21.57 -2.70 1.57
CA PHE A 253 -22.60 -1.84 0.99
C PHE A 253 -22.38 -1.52 -0.51
N LEU A 254 -21.18 -1.79 -1.06
CA LEU A 254 -20.88 -1.68 -2.49
C LEU A 254 -21.38 -2.89 -3.29
N ILE A 255 -21.73 -3.99 -2.61
CA ILE A 255 -22.40 -5.15 -3.20
C ILE A 255 -23.85 -4.74 -3.46
N GLU A 256 -24.21 -4.56 -4.72
CA GLU A 256 -25.63 -4.53 -5.09
C GLU A 256 -26.28 -5.85 -4.65
N HIS A 257 -27.55 -5.78 -4.23
CA HIS A 257 -28.32 -6.84 -3.54
C HIS A 257 -28.48 -8.18 -4.33
N GLU A 258 -27.78 -8.35 -5.45
CA GLU A 258 -27.81 -9.52 -6.35
C GLU A 258 -26.42 -10.05 -6.75
N SER A 259 -25.30 -9.56 -6.19
CA SER A 259 -24.01 -10.23 -6.43
C SER A 259 -23.79 -11.32 -5.37
N GLY A 260 -23.66 -12.57 -5.80
CA GLY A 260 -23.48 -13.77 -4.96
C GLY A 260 -22.16 -13.82 -4.18
N TYR A 261 -21.75 -12.71 -3.56
CA TYR A 261 -20.66 -12.62 -2.62
C TYR A 261 -21.08 -13.34 -1.34
N ARG A 262 -20.40 -14.43 -0.99
CA ARG A 262 -20.65 -15.17 0.26
C ARG A 262 -19.83 -14.56 1.39
N GLU A 263 -20.45 -14.45 2.54
CA GLU A 263 -19.84 -14.00 3.79
C GLU A 263 -18.73 -14.99 4.22
N VAL A 264 -17.53 -14.47 4.50
CA VAL A 264 -16.38 -15.24 4.99
C VAL A 264 -16.46 -15.28 6.51
N ILE A 265 -16.56 -16.49 7.10
CA ILE A 265 -16.68 -16.65 8.56
C ILE A 265 -15.29 -16.70 9.20
N HIS A 266 -15.05 -15.86 10.20
CA HIS A 266 -13.83 -15.87 11.01
C HIS A 266 -13.83 -17.06 11.98
N GLY A 267 -12.68 -17.72 12.13
CA GLY A 267 -12.54 -18.95 12.93
C GLY A 267 -12.88 -18.82 14.43
N SER A 268 -13.15 -17.61 14.94
CA SER A 268 -13.63 -17.41 16.31
C SER A 268 -15.10 -17.83 16.52
N ASP A 269 -15.88 -18.00 15.45
CA ASP A 269 -17.30 -18.34 15.53
C ASP A 269 -17.59 -19.83 15.22
N ILE A 270 -16.55 -20.65 15.09
CA ILE A 270 -16.68 -22.08 14.76
C ILE A 270 -16.57 -22.92 16.04
N SER A 271 -17.66 -23.62 16.37
CA SER A 271 -17.70 -24.67 17.39
C SER A 271 -16.62 -25.72 17.11
N SER A 272 -16.01 -26.29 18.15
CA SER A 272 -14.85 -27.19 18.06
C SER A 272 -15.10 -28.55 17.38
N ASP A 273 -16.24 -28.77 16.73
CA ASP A 273 -16.67 -30.07 16.19
C ASP A 273 -16.75 -30.20 14.66
N ASP A 274 -16.60 -29.13 13.86
CA ASP A 274 -16.75 -29.24 12.40
C ASP A 274 -15.41 -29.20 11.65
N ARG A 275 -14.84 -30.40 11.43
CA ARG A 275 -13.64 -30.66 10.62
C ARG A 275 -13.93 -31.49 9.37
N GLU A 276 -14.98 -31.18 8.60
CA GLU A 276 -15.17 -31.80 7.27
C GLU A 276 -15.86 -30.88 6.26
N SER A 277 -15.18 -29.87 5.73
CA SER A 277 -15.61 -29.20 4.49
C SER A 277 -14.50 -28.37 3.84
N PHE A 278 -13.42 -29.02 3.38
CA PHE A 278 -12.49 -28.36 2.44
C PHE A 278 -13.00 -28.40 0.99
N TRP A 279 -13.97 -29.27 0.68
CA TRP A 279 -14.50 -29.45 -0.69
C TRP A 279 -16.03 -29.45 -0.82
N GLY A 280 -16.78 -29.24 0.26
CA GLY A 280 -18.25 -29.25 0.20
C GLY A 280 -18.86 -28.66 1.45
N GLY A 281 -19.23 -27.38 1.42
CA GLY A 281 -19.92 -26.74 2.54
C GLY A 281 -20.02 -25.24 2.33
N ASP A 282 -21.16 -24.68 2.70
CA ASP A 282 -21.66 -23.36 2.29
C ASP A 282 -20.91 -22.15 2.88
N TYR A 283 -19.70 -22.34 3.43
CA TYR A 283 -18.94 -21.31 4.16
C TYR A 283 -17.43 -21.38 3.84
N SER A 284 -16.84 -20.26 3.45
CA SER A 284 -15.39 -20.12 3.26
C SER A 284 -14.71 -19.87 4.59
N VAL A 285 -14.25 -20.95 5.25
CA VAL A 285 -13.40 -20.83 6.44
C VAL A 285 -12.01 -20.34 6.02
N ILE A 286 -11.52 -19.25 6.64
CA ILE A 286 -10.15 -18.77 6.41
C ILE A 286 -9.17 -19.83 6.94
N PRO A 287 -8.29 -20.40 6.10
CA PRO A 287 -7.38 -21.43 6.55
C PRO A 287 -6.45 -20.94 7.67
N SER A 288 -6.14 -21.81 8.63
CA SER A 288 -5.24 -21.48 9.76
C SER A 288 -3.86 -20.99 9.31
N HIS A 289 -3.38 -21.44 8.14
CA HIS A 289 -2.12 -20.98 7.56
C HIS A 289 -2.11 -19.48 7.21
N ALA A 290 -3.26 -18.87 6.92
CA ALA A 290 -3.36 -17.43 6.63
C ALA A 290 -3.09 -16.56 7.87
N TYR A 291 -3.25 -17.13 9.08
CA TYR A 291 -3.04 -16.44 10.36
C TYR A 291 -1.62 -16.60 10.92
N VAL A 292 -0.81 -17.52 10.36
CA VAL A 292 0.55 -17.84 10.86
C VAL A 292 1.44 -16.59 10.94
N TYR A 293 1.23 -15.63 10.04
CA TYR A 293 2.00 -14.38 9.96
C TYR A 293 1.12 -13.15 10.25
N SER A 294 0.09 -13.30 11.08
CA SER A 294 -0.83 -12.21 11.42
C SER A 294 -0.16 -11.02 12.11
N ASN A 295 0.97 -11.25 12.78
CA ASN A 295 1.82 -10.19 13.32
C ASN A 295 2.44 -9.29 12.25
N LEU A 296 2.50 -9.72 10.98
CA LEU A 296 3.01 -8.92 9.86
C LEU A 296 1.93 -8.08 9.17
N TRP A 297 0.65 -8.27 9.49
CA TRP A 297 -0.45 -7.62 8.79
C TRP A 297 -0.44 -6.10 8.83
N CYS A 298 0.22 -5.49 9.83
CA CYS A 298 0.24 -4.05 10.02
C CYS A 298 1.66 -3.47 10.15
N ILE A 299 2.70 -4.19 9.73
CA ILE A 299 4.07 -3.65 9.82
C ILE A 299 4.22 -2.35 9.02
N SER A 300 5.21 -1.55 9.41
CA SER A 300 5.70 -0.44 8.60
C SER A 300 7.04 -0.82 7.97
N ALA A 301 7.09 -1.15 6.67
CA ALA A 301 8.29 -1.71 6.03
C ALA A 301 8.30 -1.50 4.50
N PRO A 302 9.48 -1.54 3.83
CA PRO A 302 9.53 -1.52 2.38
C PRO A 302 9.06 -2.86 1.78
N LEU A 303 8.14 -2.81 0.83
CA LEU A 303 7.77 -3.92 -0.04
C LEU A 303 8.65 -3.89 -1.29
N ILE A 304 9.23 -5.02 -1.64
CA ILE A 304 10.25 -5.11 -2.69
C ILE A 304 9.85 -6.14 -3.74
N HIS A 305 9.89 -5.70 -5.00
CA HIS A 305 9.72 -6.53 -6.19
C HIS A 305 10.72 -6.08 -7.27
N PHE A 306 11.88 -6.74 -7.33
CA PHE A 306 12.97 -6.38 -8.25
C PHE A 306 13.23 -4.86 -8.30
N GLN A 307 12.94 -4.17 -9.41
CA GLN A 307 13.17 -2.72 -9.53
C GLN A 307 12.25 -1.87 -8.64
N THR A 308 11.14 -2.44 -8.18
CA THR A 308 10.08 -1.71 -7.49
C THR A 308 10.26 -1.83 -5.99
N VAL A 309 10.34 -0.66 -5.34
CA VAL A 309 10.26 -0.52 -3.88
C VAL A 309 9.09 0.41 -3.58
N GLU A 310 8.19 -0.02 -2.70
CA GLU A 310 7.11 0.81 -2.17
C GLU A 310 7.06 0.70 -0.64
N TRP A 311 6.82 1.81 0.05
CA TRP A 311 6.72 1.76 1.51
C TRP A 311 5.33 1.30 1.95
N TYR A 312 5.26 0.25 2.75
CA TYR A 312 4.02 -0.21 3.35
C TYR A 312 3.80 0.44 4.72
N HIS A 313 2.66 1.10 4.85
CA HIS A 313 2.23 1.83 6.03
C HIS A 313 1.09 1.11 6.76
N GLY A 314 1.28 -0.17 7.10
CA GLY A 314 0.28 -0.97 7.81
C GLY A 314 -0.08 -0.39 9.18
N ASP A 315 0.83 0.36 9.79
CA ASP A 315 0.70 1.04 11.08
C ASP A 315 -0.31 2.20 11.07
N ARG A 316 -0.73 2.68 9.90
CA ARG A 316 -1.69 3.79 9.75
C ARG A 316 -3.15 3.34 9.73
N VAL A 317 -3.40 2.04 9.60
CA VAL A 317 -4.73 1.48 9.35
C VAL A 317 -5.18 0.49 10.43
N LEU A 318 -4.72 0.67 11.66
CA LEU A 318 -5.03 -0.22 12.79
C LEU A 318 -6.52 -0.31 13.08
N ARG A 319 -7.27 0.76 12.75
CA ARG A 319 -8.74 0.79 12.82
C ARG A 319 -9.41 -0.28 11.96
N GLN A 320 -8.81 -0.72 10.85
CA GLN A 320 -9.32 -1.83 10.03
C GLN A 320 -9.40 -3.15 10.79
N PHE A 321 -8.61 -3.27 11.86
CA PHE A 321 -8.49 -4.46 12.70
C PHE A 321 -9.23 -4.28 14.05
N GLY A 322 -10.01 -3.20 14.20
CA GLY A 322 -10.64 -2.86 15.48
C GLY A 322 -9.63 -2.46 16.57
N CYS A 323 -8.43 -2.06 16.18
CA CYS A 323 -7.38 -1.60 17.09
C CYS A 323 -7.38 -0.08 17.24
N ILE A 324 -6.79 0.40 18.34
CA ILE A 324 -6.58 1.82 18.60
C ILE A 324 -5.62 2.38 17.54
N GLN A 325 -6.01 3.47 16.88
CA GLN A 325 -5.10 4.20 16.00
C GLN A 325 -4.28 5.19 16.80
N TYR A 326 -3.00 4.89 16.98
CA TYR A 326 -2.03 5.82 17.52
C TYR A 326 -1.74 6.95 16.54
N ILE A 327 -1.23 8.08 17.04
CA ILE A 327 -0.83 9.22 16.21
C ILE A 327 0.22 8.74 15.21
N SER A 328 -0.17 8.70 13.93
CA SER A 328 0.70 8.21 12.86
C SER A 328 1.96 9.07 12.78
N THR A 329 3.12 8.41 12.68
CA THR A 329 4.36 9.09 12.31
C THR A 329 4.24 9.67 10.90
N GLN A 330 5.10 10.64 10.57
CA GLN A 330 5.15 11.14 9.19
C GLN A 330 5.33 9.97 8.21
N PRO A 331 4.61 9.98 7.07
CA PRO A 331 4.78 8.95 6.06
C PRO A 331 6.23 8.92 5.56
N VAL A 332 6.73 7.72 5.28
CA VAL A 332 8.09 7.54 4.78
C VAL A 332 8.05 7.81 3.29
N ARG A 333 8.67 8.92 2.88
CA ARG A 333 8.80 9.28 1.47
C ARG A 333 10.04 8.64 0.88
N LEU A 334 9.83 7.66 -0.01
CA LEU A 334 10.92 7.07 -0.78
C LEU A 334 11.50 8.11 -1.77
N PRO A 335 12.82 8.04 -2.07
CA PRO A 335 13.41 8.85 -3.13
C PRO A 335 12.64 8.77 -4.45
N THR A 336 12.34 9.91 -5.07
CA THR A 336 11.58 10.00 -6.34
C THR A 336 12.16 9.10 -7.44
N LYS A 337 13.48 8.93 -7.46
CA LYS A 337 14.18 8.05 -8.40
C LYS A 337 13.75 6.58 -8.31
N LEU A 338 13.37 6.09 -7.13
CA LEU A 338 12.86 4.73 -6.96
C LEU A 338 11.46 4.60 -7.57
N HIS A 339 10.66 5.66 -7.44
CA HIS A 339 9.30 5.64 -7.93
C HIS A 339 9.22 5.55 -9.47
N GLY A 340 10.18 6.19 -10.16
CA GLY A 340 10.33 6.14 -11.61
C GLY A 340 11.30 5.06 -12.12
N MET A 341 11.82 4.20 -11.26
CA MET A 341 12.88 3.27 -11.64
C MET A 341 12.36 2.21 -12.62
N THR A 342 13.06 2.04 -13.75
CA THR A 342 12.74 1.01 -14.72
C THR A 342 13.91 0.07 -14.93
N ARG A 343 13.64 -1.13 -15.46
CA ARG A 343 14.68 -2.10 -15.81
C ARG A 343 15.53 -1.68 -17.03
N ARG A 344 15.15 -0.62 -17.76
CA ARG A 344 15.84 -0.20 -18.99
C ARG A 344 17.25 0.27 -18.67
N GLY A 345 18.24 -0.27 -19.39
CA GLY A 345 19.65 0.06 -19.19
C GLY A 345 20.31 -0.62 -17.98
N MET A 346 19.53 -1.33 -17.14
CA MET A 346 19.98 -1.99 -15.92
C MET A 346 20.04 -3.52 -16.07
N HIS A 347 20.32 -4.00 -17.29
CA HIS A 347 20.28 -5.43 -17.60
C HIS A 347 21.36 -6.27 -16.87
N TRP A 348 22.41 -5.63 -16.35
CA TRP A 348 23.50 -6.28 -15.63
C TRP A 348 23.31 -6.29 -14.11
N ALA A 349 22.38 -5.50 -13.58
CA ALA A 349 22.25 -5.30 -12.14
C ALA A 349 21.51 -6.45 -11.46
N ASP A 350 22.00 -6.86 -10.28
CA ASP A 350 21.22 -7.64 -9.33
C ASP A 350 20.41 -6.68 -8.46
N TRP A 351 19.09 -6.83 -8.47
CA TRP A 351 18.20 -5.95 -7.72
C TRP A 351 18.32 -6.14 -6.20
N GLY A 352 18.86 -7.27 -5.73
CA GLY A 352 19.17 -7.48 -4.32
C GLY A 352 20.27 -6.54 -3.85
N ASP A 353 21.30 -6.37 -4.66
CA ASP A 353 22.42 -5.46 -4.38
C ASP A 353 21.99 -4.00 -4.56
N VAL A 354 21.24 -3.69 -5.62
CA VAL A 354 20.76 -2.31 -5.88
C VAL A 354 19.90 -1.79 -4.73
N HIS A 355 19.12 -2.66 -4.09
CA HIS A 355 18.21 -2.30 -3.01
C HIS A 355 18.65 -2.83 -1.65
N GLU A 356 19.95 -3.12 -1.45
CA GLU A 356 20.50 -3.73 -0.23
C GLU A 356 20.00 -3.06 1.06
N GLU A 357 19.93 -1.73 1.07
CA GLU A 357 19.40 -0.95 2.19
C GLU A 357 17.95 -1.34 2.52
N TYR A 358 17.08 -1.41 1.52
CA TYR A 358 15.67 -1.79 1.69
C TYR A 358 15.52 -3.27 2.03
N VAL A 359 16.35 -4.15 1.46
CA VAL A 359 16.40 -5.58 1.81
C VAL A 359 16.76 -5.74 3.28
N THR A 360 17.73 -4.97 3.76
CA THR A 360 18.12 -4.94 5.18
C THR A 360 16.97 -4.46 6.07
N MET A 361 16.24 -3.43 5.65
CA MET A 361 15.05 -2.97 6.39
C MET A 361 13.95 -4.04 6.43
N TRP A 362 13.69 -4.74 5.31
CA TRP A 362 12.74 -5.86 5.27
C TRP A 362 13.16 -7.02 6.18
N ASN A 363 14.45 -7.36 6.20
CA ASN A 363 14.96 -8.42 7.07
C ASN A 363 14.78 -8.09 8.56
N ASN A 364 14.72 -6.79 8.90
CA ASN A 364 14.45 -6.28 10.25
C ASN A 364 12.97 -5.93 10.51
N ARG A 365 12.04 -6.37 9.64
CA ARG A 365 10.60 -6.01 9.71
C ARG A 365 9.91 -6.33 11.04
N PHE A 366 10.32 -7.38 11.75
CA PHE A 366 9.70 -7.75 13.03
C PHE A 366 9.90 -6.68 14.11
N GLY A 367 10.95 -5.86 14.02
CA GLY A 367 11.14 -4.69 14.88
C GLY A 367 10.23 -3.49 14.54
N ARG A 368 9.38 -3.62 13.51
CA ARG A 368 8.51 -2.56 12.99
C ARG A 368 7.02 -2.93 13.07
N ILE A 369 6.69 -3.90 13.92
CA ILE A 369 5.31 -4.29 14.24
C ILE A 369 4.72 -3.23 15.18
N PRO A 370 3.58 -2.61 14.84
CA PRO A 370 2.92 -1.66 15.74
C PRO A 370 2.20 -2.40 16.89
N PRO A 371 1.95 -1.73 18.01
CA PRO A 371 1.07 -2.25 19.05
C PRO A 371 -0.36 -2.40 18.51
N MET A 372 -0.91 -3.62 18.62
CA MET A 372 -2.24 -4.00 18.12
C MET A 372 -3.28 -4.04 19.25
N ASP A 373 -3.37 -2.98 20.04
CA ASP A 373 -4.29 -2.92 21.18
C ASP A 373 -5.73 -2.79 20.71
N ARG A 374 -6.61 -3.70 21.16
CA ARG A 374 -8.04 -3.70 20.80
C ARG A 374 -8.73 -2.47 21.36
N CYS A 375 -9.57 -1.84 20.53
CA CYS A 375 -10.43 -0.75 20.98
C CYS A 375 -11.65 -1.36 21.69
N LEU A 376 -11.65 -1.37 23.03
CA LEU A 376 -12.75 -1.90 23.84
C LEU A 376 -14.02 -1.02 23.74
N ASP A 377 -13.85 0.25 23.36
CA ASP A 377 -14.94 1.17 23.07
C ASP A 377 -14.97 1.50 21.57
N LEU A 378 -15.89 0.89 20.82
CA LEU A 378 -16.19 1.27 19.42
C LEU A 378 -16.95 2.60 19.33
N ARG A 379 -17.30 3.20 20.47
CA ARG A 379 -17.83 4.56 20.53
C ARG A 379 -16.67 5.52 20.28
N PRO A 380 -16.81 6.57 19.44
CA PRO A 380 -15.79 7.59 19.35
C PRO A 380 -15.46 8.07 20.75
N SER A 381 -14.21 7.88 21.19
CA SER A 381 -13.77 8.27 22.51
C SER A 381 -14.14 9.73 22.74
N THR A 382 -14.87 10.02 23.81
CA THR A 382 -15.23 11.39 24.22
C THR A 382 -14.00 12.29 24.48
N GLN A 383 -12.77 11.75 24.42
CA GLN A 383 -11.53 12.53 24.44
C GLN A 383 -11.26 13.33 23.15
N SER A 384 -12.01 13.12 22.05
CA SER A 384 -12.07 14.08 20.94
C SER A 384 -13.19 15.12 21.10
N ALA A 385 -14.12 14.91 22.04
CA ALA A 385 -15.27 15.77 22.30
C ALA A 385 -15.12 16.65 23.56
N SER A 386 -14.15 16.38 24.43
CA SER A 386 -13.85 17.24 25.60
C SER A 386 -13.06 18.50 25.23
N CYS A 387 -12.60 18.64 23.98
CA CYS A 387 -11.99 19.88 23.49
C CYS A 387 -12.99 20.94 23.01
N THR A 388 -14.30 20.67 23.07
CA THR A 388 -15.34 21.61 22.59
C THR A 388 -16.42 21.97 23.62
N SER A 389 -16.24 21.60 24.90
CA SER A 389 -17.19 22.06 25.94
C SER A 389 -16.55 22.12 27.34
N SER A 390 -15.91 23.24 27.66
CA SER A 390 -15.83 23.73 29.04
C SER A 390 -15.80 25.26 28.99
N GLU A 391 -17.00 25.81 29.17
CA GLU A 391 -17.35 27.06 29.85
C GLU A 391 -16.40 28.24 29.74
N THR A 392 -16.88 29.22 28.98
CA THR A 392 -16.51 30.63 28.97
C THR A 392 -16.61 31.22 30.38
N GLU A 393 -15.49 31.55 31.02
CA GLU A 393 -15.48 32.67 31.97
C GLU A 393 -15.39 33.99 31.17
N PRO A 394 -16.11 35.05 31.56
CA PRO A 394 -16.11 36.31 30.81
C PRO A 394 -14.81 37.08 31.06
N GLU A 395 -14.09 37.41 29.98
CA GLU A 395 -13.00 38.39 30.00
C GLU A 395 -13.56 39.81 30.25
N PRO A 396 -12.77 40.69 30.91
CA PRO A 396 -13.20 42.04 31.28
C PRO A 396 -13.25 42.97 30.07
N GLU A 397 -14.18 43.92 30.07
CA GLU A 397 -14.37 44.91 29.00
C GLU A 397 -13.11 45.77 28.77
N PRO A 398 -12.77 46.11 27.51
CA PRO A 398 -11.62 46.96 27.21
C PRO A 398 -11.92 48.44 27.51
N GLU A 399 -10.99 49.08 28.21
CA GLU A 399 -11.02 50.51 28.56
C GLU A 399 -11.11 51.41 27.31
N ALA A 400 -11.99 52.41 27.40
CA ALA A 400 -12.24 53.38 26.34
C ALA A 400 -11.07 54.36 26.16
N VAL A 401 -10.65 54.54 24.90
CA VAL A 401 -9.71 55.59 24.46
C VAL A 401 -10.38 56.97 24.61
N PRO A 402 -9.77 57.98 25.28
CA PRO A 402 -10.38 59.29 25.41
C PRO A 402 -10.20 60.16 24.15
N ASP A 403 -11.31 60.77 23.74
CA ASP A 403 -11.48 61.75 22.65
C ASP A 403 -10.76 63.09 22.94
N PRO A 404 -9.96 63.66 22.02
CA PRO A 404 -9.16 64.84 22.29
C PRO A 404 -9.92 66.12 21.97
N GLU A 405 -10.94 66.50 22.73
CA GLU A 405 -11.52 67.84 22.64
C GLU A 405 -12.26 68.25 23.93
N ARG A 406 -11.53 68.80 24.90
CA ARG A 406 -12.08 69.76 25.88
C ARG A 406 -10.95 70.50 26.63
N ARG A 407 -11.00 71.83 26.55
CA ARG A 407 -10.11 72.78 27.23
C ARG A 407 -10.19 72.64 28.76
N PRO A 408 -9.09 72.86 29.50
CA PRO A 408 -9.15 73.23 30.90
C PRO A 408 -9.02 74.76 31.10
N GLU A 409 -9.89 75.31 31.94
CA GLU A 409 -9.69 76.60 32.62
C GLU A 409 -8.71 76.44 33.81
N PRO A 410 -8.09 77.52 34.31
CA PRO A 410 -6.84 77.46 35.07
C PRO A 410 -6.98 77.56 36.60
N GLU A 411 -5.82 77.33 37.25
CA GLU A 411 -5.44 77.64 38.65
C GLU A 411 -5.74 76.54 39.69
N LEU A 412 -4.90 76.24 40.70
CA LEU A 412 -4.00 77.08 41.49
C LEU A 412 -2.86 76.23 42.14
N HIS A 413 -1.74 76.89 42.40
CA HIS A 413 -0.50 76.36 43.01
C HIS A 413 -0.57 75.94 44.49
N SER A 414 0.22 74.94 44.88
CA SER A 414 1.05 74.89 46.11
C SER A 414 2.13 73.80 45.93
N GLY A 415 3.44 74.12 45.86
CA GLY A 415 4.38 74.25 47.00
C GLY A 415 4.68 72.86 47.59
N THR A 416 5.88 72.25 47.58
CA THR A 416 7.22 72.71 47.99
C THR A 416 8.29 71.68 47.59
N SER A 417 9.37 72.06 46.88
CA SER A 417 10.78 72.14 47.31
C SER A 417 11.37 71.00 48.17
N SER A 418 12.43 70.32 47.67
CA SER A 418 13.75 70.28 48.34
C SER A 418 14.84 69.50 47.55
N TYR A 419 15.91 70.25 47.22
CA TYR A 419 17.35 69.92 47.33
C TYR A 419 18.05 68.84 46.47
N HIS A 420 18.92 69.35 45.57
CA HIS A 420 20.20 68.83 45.03
C HIS A 420 21.28 68.72 46.17
N PRO A 421 22.50 68.12 46.00
CA PRO A 421 23.36 68.25 44.81
C PRO A 421 24.30 67.08 44.41
N ASP A 422 24.92 67.30 43.23
CA ASP A 422 26.05 66.65 42.58
C ASP A 422 27.32 66.46 43.42
N LEU A 423 28.06 65.40 43.12
CA LEU A 423 29.53 65.32 42.91
C LEU A 423 29.75 64.03 42.08
N GLY A 424 30.50 63.92 40.98
CA GLY A 424 31.62 64.71 40.49
C GLY A 424 32.82 63.77 40.27
N ALA A 425 33.25 63.68 39.01
CA ALA A 425 34.62 63.43 38.54
C ALA A 425 35.10 61.98 38.23
N ASP A 426 35.64 61.88 37.00
CA ASP A 426 36.88 61.21 36.59
C ASP A 426 36.82 59.66 36.42
N ASP A 427 37.36 59.02 35.38
CA ASP A 427 38.16 59.45 34.22
C ASP A 427 38.38 58.21 33.30
N TYR A 428 38.99 58.42 32.12
CA TYR A 428 39.69 57.44 31.25
C TYR A 428 38.92 56.58 30.21
N PHE A 429 38.93 57.09 28.96
CA PHE A 429 39.00 56.38 27.66
C PHE A 429 40.47 55.94 27.35
N PRO A 430 40.86 55.37 26.17
CA PRO A 430 40.13 54.64 25.10
C PRO A 430 40.90 53.38 24.57
N GLY A 431 40.38 52.72 23.53
CA GLY A 431 41.18 51.94 22.56
C GLY A 431 40.42 50.74 21.98
N SER A 432 39.59 50.94 20.95
CA SER A 432 39.88 50.93 19.50
C SER A 432 39.72 49.55 18.84
N SER A 433 38.95 49.60 17.77
CA SER A 433 38.47 48.53 16.90
C SER A 433 39.57 47.85 16.08
N ALA A 434 39.34 46.57 15.78
CA ALA A 434 39.59 45.93 14.48
C ALA A 434 38.68 44.70 14.36
#